data_AF-A0AAU4CJV9-F1
#
_entry.id   AF-A0AAU4CJV9-F1
#
_cell.length_a   1.000
_cell.length_b   1.000
_cell.length_c   1.000
_cell.angle_alpha   90.00
_cell.angle_beta   90.00
_cell.angle_gamma   90.00
#
_symmetry.space_group_name_H-M   'P 1'
#
loop_
_entity.id
_entity.type
_entity.pdbx_description
1 polymer ?
#
loop_
_entity_poly.entity_id
_entity_poly.type
_entity_poly.pdbx_seq_one_letter_code
_entity_poly.pdbx_strand_id
1 'polypeptide(L)'
;MRLDAVVRFEAGQTTRAVATALRVSERSVERWRRQWREGGAPGVASKGSPGRSRLSDGQISRLERELERGPLAHGWADQRWTLAVVGQPLLAPGEPSSWRRPASRSTPAPARRRCPR
;
A
#
# COMPACT_ATOMS: atom_id res chain seq x y z
N MET A 1 -13.12 -0.48 -9.77
CA MET A 1 -13.53 0.67 -8.91
C MET A 1 -14.09 1.87 -9.69
N ARG A 2 -13.31 2.65 -10.47
CA ARG A 2 -13.87 3.79 -11.22
C ARG A 2 -14.84 3.36 -12.32
N LEU A 3 -14.53 2.27 -13.00
CA LEU A 3 -15.43 1.66 -14.00
C LEU A 3 -16.69 1.06 -13.35
N ASP A 4 -16.59 0.52 -12.14
CA ASP A 4 -17.77 0.07 -11.37
C ASP A 4 -18.73 1.25 -11.07
N ALA A 5 -18.20 2.47 -10.91
CA ALA A 5 -19.04 3.66 -10.77
C ALA A 5 -19.84 3.92 -12.05
N VAL A 6 -19.26 3.66 -13.24
CA VAL A 6 -19.93 3.80 -14.53
C VAL A 6 -21.11 2.84 -14.65
N VAL A 7 -20.90 1.55 -14.33
CA VAL A 7 -21.97 0.54 -14.31
C VAL A 7 -23.13 0.98 -13.41
N ARG A 8 -22.83 1.57 -12.26
CA ARG A 8 -23.85 2.09 -11.33
C ARG A 8 -24.53 3.36 -11.84
N PHE A 9 -23.82 4.23 -12.55
CA PHE A 9 -24.42 5.39 -13.20
C PHE A 9 -25.37 4.99 -14.31
N GLU A 10 -25.02 3.97 -15.10
CA GLU A 10 -25.89 3.37 -16.13
C GLU A 10 -27.14 2.74 -15.51
N ALA A 11 -27.00 2.11 -14.34
CA ALA A 11 -28.12 1.62 -13.54
C ALA A 11 -28.94 2.74 -12.85
N GLY A 12 -28.68 4.02 -13.14
CA GLY A 12 -29.44 5.14 -12.61
C GLY A 12 -29.20 5.48 -11.13
N GLN A 13 -28.18 4.89 -10.50
CA GLN A 13 -27.93 5.11 -9.06
C GLN A 13 -27.53 6.56 -8.75
N THR A 14 -27.91 7.03 -7.56
CA THR A 14 -27.55 8.36 -7.07
C THR A 14 -26.07 8.43 -6.68
N THR A 15 -25.47 9.62 -6.75
CA THR A 15 -24.08 9.87 -6.35
C THR A 15 -23.78 9.34 -4.93
N ARG A 16 -24.70 9.59 -3.98
CA ARG A 16 -24.57 9.13 -2.59
C ARG A 16 -24.59 7.60 -2.46
N ALA A 17 -25.45 6.93 -3.21
CA ALA A 17 -25.52 5.46 -3.21
C ALA A 17 -24.21 4.86 -3.76
N VAL A 18 -23.69 5.42 -4.87
CA VAL A 18 -22.41 5.00 -5.46
C VAL A 18 -21.24 5.28 -4.51
N ALA A 19 -21.21 6.44 -3.86
CA ALA A 19 -20.19 6.83 -2.90
C ALA A 19 -20.12 5.87 -1.70
N THR A 20 -21.28 5.54 -1.14
CA THR A 20 -21.41 4.59 -0.02
C THR A 20 -20.92 3.21 -0.42
N ALA A 21 -21.36 2.72 -1.58
CA ALA A 21 -21.03 1.37 -2.02
C ALA A 21 -19.57 1.19 -2.44
N LEU A 22 -18.96 2.23 -3.01
CA LEU A 22 -17.54 2.24 -3.38
C LEU A 22 -16.63 2.75 -2.24
N ARG A 23 -17.21 3.14 -1.10
CA ARG A 23 -16.50 3.72 0.06
C ARG A 23 -15.58 4.90 -0.32
N VAL A 24 -16.08 5.80 -1.15
CA VAL A 24 -15.39 7.03 -1.57
C VAL A 24 -16.22 8.26 -1.24
N SER A 25 -15.56 9.42 -1.24
CA SER A 25 -16.27 10.71 -1.11
C SER A 25 -17.27 10.95 -2.25
N GLU A 26 -18.40 11.56 -1.93
CA GLU A 26 -19.40 12.00 -2.93
C GLU A 26 -18.78 12.93 -3.97
N ARG A 27 -17.88 13.84 -3.55
CA ARG A 27 -17.15 14.75 -4.44
C ARG A 27 -16.33 14.03 -5.52
N SER A 28 -15.77 12.86 -5.22
CA SER A 28 -15.07 12.04 -6.21
C SER A 28 -16.03 11.43 -7.23
N VAL A 29 -17.19 10.95 -6.74
CA VAL A 29 -18.24 10.38 -7.57
C VAL A 29 -18.87 11.44 -8.49
N GLU A 30 -19.10 12.66 -8.01
CA GLU A 30 -19.58 13.78 -8.84
C GLU A 30 -18.60 14.09 -9.97
N ARG A 31 -17.30 14.17 -9.65
CA ARG A 31 -16.26 14.38 -10.66
C ARG A 31 -16.26 13.27 -11.71
N TRP A 32 -16.44 12.02 -11.30
CA TRP A 32 -16.56 10.89 -12.24
C TRP A 32 -17.83 10.98 -13.07
N ARG A 33 -18.96 11.37 -12.47
CA ARG A 33 -20.24 11.51 -13.17
C ARG A 33 -20.20 12.61 -14.23
N ARG A 34 -19.50 13.71 -13.98
CA ARG A 34 -19.24 14.74 -14.98
C ARG A 34 -18.39 14.21 -16.14
N GLN A 35 -17.24 13.59 -15.84
CA GLN A 35 -16.37 13.00 -16.85
C GLN A 35 -17.08 11.91 -17.67
N TRP A 36 -18.00 11.15 -17.05
CA TRP A 36 -18.82 10.16 -17.73
C TRP A 36 -19.80 10.78 -18.72
N ARG A 37 -20.46 11.89 -18.34
CA ARG A 37 -21.38 12.62 -19.24
C ARG A 37 -20.64 13.24 -20.43
N GLU A 38 -19.41 13.68 -20.23
CA GLU A 38 -18.59 14.33 -21.26
C GLU A 38 -17.87 13.34 -22.19
N GLY A 39 -17.40 12.21 -21.65
CA GLY A 39 -16.50 11.30 -22.37
C GLY A 39 -16.82 9.82 -22.22
N GLY A 40 -18.03 9.48 -21.74
CA GLY A 40 -18.46 8.09 -21.52
C GLY A 40 -17.60 7.34 -20.50
N ALA A 41 -17.66 6.01 -20.52
CA ALA A 41 -16.84 5.15 -19.67
C ALA A 41 -15.32 5.46 -19.76
N PRO A 42 -14.75 5.73 -20.96
CA PRO A 42 -13.33 6.11 -21.08
C PRO A 42 -12.97 7.41 -20.33
N GLY A 43 -13.88 8.38 -20.26
CA GLY A 43 -13.66 9.64 -19.52
C GLY A 43 -13.46 9.44 -18.01
N VAL A 44 -14.02 8.36 -17.46
CA VAL A 44 -13.92 8.02 -16.02
C VAL A 44 -12.73 7.11 -15.72
N ALA A 45 -12.25 6.39 -16.73
CA ALA A 45 -11.12 5.48 -16.59
C ALA A 45 -9.91 6.23 -16.04
N SER A 46 -9.17 5.60 -15.13
CA SER A 46 -7.89 6.15 -14.70
C SER A 46 -6.96 6.21 -15.91
N LYS A 47 -6.30 7.35 -16.16
CA LYS A 47 -5.26 7.49 -17.19
C LYS A 47 -4.02 6.59 -16.98
N GLY A 48 -4.03 5.70 -15.99
CA GLY A 48 -2.87 4.96 -15.52
C GLY A 48 -1.97 5.79 -14.61
N SER A 49 -0.94 5.13 -14.06
CA SER A 49 0.16 5.86 -13.39
C SER A 49 0.89 6.69 -14.45
N PRO A 50 1.21 7.97 -14.21
CA PRO A 50 1.82 8.84 -15.22
C PRO A 50 3.24 8.41 -15.62
N GLY A 51 3.81 7.38 -14.98
CA GLY A 51 5.16 6.87 -15.26
C GLY A 51 5.17 5.41 -15.68
N ARG A 52 6.19 5.04 -16.46
CA ARG A 52 6.55 3.63 -16.68
C ARG A 52 6.80 2.95 -15.35
N SER A 53 6.29 1.72 -15.20
CA SER A 53 6.69 0.85 -14.10
C SER A 53 8.21 0.80 -14.04
N ARG A 54 8.79 0.99 -12.86
CA ARG A 54 10.25 0.86 -12.64
C ARG A 54 10.70 -0.60 -12.71
N LEU A 55 9.74 -1.53 -12.73
CA LEU A 55 9.96 -2.96 -12.85
C LEU A 55 9.47 -3.44 -14.21
N SER A 56 10.29 -4.21 -14.91
CA SER A 56 9.86 -4.99 -16.07
C SER A 56 9.01 -6.18 -15.65
N ASP A 57 8.25 -6.74 -16.58
CA ASP A 57 7.41 -7.93 -16.32
C ASP A 57 8.24 -9.12 -15.79
N GLY A 58 9.46 -9.30 -16.31
CA GLY A 58 10.39 -10.32 -15.80
C GLY A 58 10.86 -10.06 -14.36
N GLN A 59 11.01 -8.80 -13.96
CA GLN A 59 11.33 -8.44 -12.57
C GLN A 59 10.12 -8.64 -11.65
N ILE A 60 8.90 -8.37 -12.15
CA ILE A 60 7.65 -8.63 -11.43
C ILE A 60 7.48 -10.13 -11.18
N SER A 61 7.59 -10.97 -12.21
CA SER A 61 7.45 -12.43 -12.04
C SER A 61 8.54 -13.04 -11.15
N ARG A 62 9.74 -12.45 -11.14
CA ARG A 62 10.79 -12.86 -10.19
C ARG A 62 10.41 -12.48 -8.77
N LEU A 63 9.92 -11.26 -8.55
CA LEU A 63 9.45 -10.81 -7.24
C LEU A 63 8.31 -11.68 -6.72
N GLU A 64 7.33 -12.03 -7.56
CA GLU A 64 6.22 -12.93 -7.21
C GLU A 64 6.72 -14.30 -6.70
N ARG A 65 7.70 -14.91 -7.38
CA ARG A 65 8.29 -16.18 -6.94
C ARG A 65 9.01 -16.09 -5.60
N GLU A 66 9.68 -14.98 -5.31
CA GLU A 66 10.32 -14.77 -4.00
C GLU A 66 9.29 -14.48 -2.90
N LEU A 67 8.23 -13.74 -3.23
CA LEU A 67 7.11 -13.50 -2.33
C LEU A 67 6.43 -14.81 -1.90
N GLU A 68 6.27 -15.75 -2.83
CA GLU A 68 5.68 -17.09 -2.59
C GLU A 68 6.55 -17.97 -1.68
N ARG A 69 7.88 -17.86 -1.77
CA ARG A 69 8.80 -18.60 -0.88
C ARG A 69 8.70 -18.14 0.58
N GLY A 70 8.16 -16.95 0.79
CA GLY A 70 7.91 -16.39 2.11
C GLY A 70 9.17 -15.85 2.79
N PRO A 71 9.02 -14.97 3.79
CA PRO A 71 10.16 -14.30 4.43
C PRO A 71 11.10 -15.26 5.17
N LEU A 72 10.58 -16.40 5.65
CA LEU A 72 11.35 -17.42 6.34
C LEU A 72 12.40 -18.07 5.42
N ALA A 73 12.06 -18.31 4.15
CA ALA A 73 13.02 -18.82 3.15
C ALA A 73 14.16 -17.84 2.86
N HIS A 74 13.96 -16.56 3.22
CA HIS A 74 14.96 -15.49 3.08
C HIS A 74 15.66 -15.13 4.40
N GLY A 75 15.45 -15.93 5.46
CA GLY A 75 16.13 -15.74 6.75
C GLY A 75 15.54 -14.63 7.63
N TRP A 76 14.33 -14.15 7.35
CA TRP A 76 13.65 -13.15 8.18
C TRP A 76 12.90 -13.82 9.33
N ALA A 77 13.04 -13.27 10.53
CA ALA A 77 12.43 -13.82 11.74
C ALA A 77 10.90 -13.77 11.76
N ASP A 78 10.30 -12.86 10.98
CA ASP A 78 8.86 -12.62 10.94
C ASP A 78 8.31 -12.90 9.53
N GLN A 79 7.10 -13.49 9.44
CA GLN A 79 6.37 -13.70 8.17
C GLN A 79 5.80 -12.41 7.57
N ARG A 80 6.43 -11.27 7.83
CA ARG A 80 5.95 -9.95 7.41
C ARG A 80 6.85 -9.38 6.33
N TRP A 81 6.31 -9.25 5.12
CA TRP A 81 6.91 -8.46 4.06
C TRP A 81 6.85 -6.97 4.45
N THR A 82 7.95 -6.46 4.98
CA THR A 82 8.10 -5.02 5.25
C THR A 82 8.65 -4.34 4.00
N LEU A 83 8.36 -3.05 3.79
CA LEU A 83 8.84 -2.29 2.62
C LEU A 83 10.38 -2.31 2.48
N ALA A 84 11.08 -2.41 3.61
CA ALA A 84 12.53 -2.63 3.67
C ALA A 84 12.99 -3.98 3.10
N VAL A 85 12.13 -5.01 3.11
CA VAL A 85 12.40 -6.35 2.56
C VAL A 85 12.11 -6.37 1.05
N VAL A 86 10.97 -5.80 0.65
CA VAL A 86 10.53 -5.77 -0.76
C VAL A 86 11.36 -4.80 -1.61
N GLY A 87 11.92 -3.75 -1.00
CA GLY A 87 12.75 -2.74 -1.67
C GLY A 87 14.23 -3.10 -1.81
N GLN A 88 14.67 -4.27 -1.36
CA GLN A 88 16.08 -4.66 -1.45
C GLN A 88 16.44 -5.06 -2.90
N PRO A 89 17.61 -4.65 -3.41
CA PRO A 89 18.12 -5.17 -4.66
C PRO A 89 18.32 -6.68 -4.51
N LEU A 90 17.73 -7.46 -5.42
CA LEU A 90 17.65 -8.93 -5.42
C LEU A 90 19.01 -9.68 -5.53
N LEU A 91 20.13 -9.06 -5.13
CA LEU A 91 21.43 -9.73 -5.00
C LEU A 91 22.43 -8.91 -4.14
N ALA A 92 22.73 -9.39 -2.93
CA ALA A 92 24.09 -9.39 -2.34
C ALA A 92 24.11 -10.34 -1.12
N PRO A 93 24.92 -11.42 -1.11
CA PRO A 93 25.17 -12.19 0.10
C PRO A 93 26.20 -11.43 0.95
N GLY A 94 25.79 -10.94 2.11
CA GLY A 94 26.71 -10.25 3.02
C GLY A 94 26.00 -9.27 3.96
N GLU A 95 25.48 -9.83 5.06
CA GLU A 95 25.16 -9.19 6.34
C GLU A 95 24.28 -7.91 6.39
N PRO A 96 23.18 -7.98 7.16
CA PRO A 96 22.65 -6.84 7.87
C PRO A 96 22.65 -7.08 9.39
N SER A 97 23.83 -7.10 10.00
CA SER A 97 23.96 -6.96 11.47
C SER A 97 23.62 -5.53 11.93
N SER A 98 23.71 -4.53 11.05
CA SER A 98 23.57 -3.10 11.39
C SER A 98 22.13 -2.57 11.44
N TRP A 99 21.13 -3.31 10.94
CA TRP A 99 19.72 -2.88 10.97
C TRP A 99 18.92 -3.43 12.16
N ARG A 100 19.57 -4.10 13.12
CA ARG A 100 18.91 -4.49 14.37
C ARG A 100 18.66 -3.25 15.23
N ARG A 101 17.38 -2.96 15.51
CA ARG A 101 17.02 -2.24 16.74
C ARG A 101 17.51 -3.09 17.91
N PRO A 102 18.41 -2.61 18.81
CA PRO A 102 18.67 -3.35 20.03
C PRO A 102 17.36 -3.43 20.81
N ALA A 103 16.99 -4.63 21.23
CA ALA A 103 15.95 -4.82 22.22
C ALA A 103 16.24 -3.86 23.38
N SER A 104 15.25 -3.03 23.71
CA SER A 104 15.30 -2.05 24.80
C SER A 104 15.92 -2.70 26.04
N ARG A 105 17.13 -2.28 26.39
CA ARG A 105 17.69 -2.53 27.71
C ARG A 105 16.80 -1.74 28.67
N SER A 106 15.98 -2.42 29.46
CA SER A 106 15.14 -1.78 30.47
C SER A 106 16.05 -0.93 31.36
N THR A 107 15.97 0.40 31.22
CA THR A 107 16.58 1.33 32.16
C THR A 107 15.79 1.19 33.47
N PRO A 108 16.37 0.71 34.58
CA PRO A 108 15.68 0.80 35.86
C PRO A 108 15.48 2.28 36.20
N ALA A 109 14.25 2.65 36.55
CA ALA A 109 13.90 4.00 36.96
C ALA A 109 14.75 4.44 38.16
N PRO A 110 15.31 5.67 38.19
CA PRO A 110 15.99 6.15 39.38
C PRO A 110 14.99 6.33 40.53
N ALA A 111 15.35 5.81 41.70
CA ALA A 111 14.59 5.96 42.93
C ALA A 111 14.35 7.44 43.25
N ARG A 112 13.08 7.82 43.43
CA ARG A 112 12.69 9.16 43.88
C ARG A 112 13.31 9.40 45.27
N ARG A 113 14.27 10.32 45.36
CA ARG A 113 14.73 10.85 46.65
C ARG A 113 13.60 11.71 47.23
N ARG A 114 13.13 11.37 48.44
CA ARG A 114 12.23 12.21 49.23
C ARG A 114 12.98 13.49 49.64
N CYS A 115 12.37 14.65 49.41
CA CYS A 115 12.81 15.91 50.01
C CYS A 115 12.48 15.92 51.51
N PRO A 116 13.42 16.28 52.40
CA PRO A 116 13.08 16.66 53.77
C PRO A 116 12.56 18.11 53.82
N ARG A 117 11.80 18.37 54.90
CA ARG A 117 10.96 19.56 55.18
C ARG A 117 11.73 20.84 55.42
#